data_AF-A0A935I8I5-F1
#
_entry.id   AF-A0A935I8I5-F1
#
_cell.length_a   1.000
_cell.length_b   1.000
_cell.length_c   1.000
_cell.angle_alpha   90.00
_cell.angle_beta   90.00
_cell.angle_gamma   90.00
#
_symmetry.space_group_name_H-M   'P 1'
#
loop_
_entity.id
_entity.type
_entity.pdbx_description
1 polymer ?
#
loop_
_entity_poly.entity_id
_entity_poly.type
_entity_poly.pdbx_seq_one_letter_code
_entity_poly.pdbx_strand_id
1 'polypeptide(L)'
;MGIQRYKCASCGKRFKGGDRLNSQKIWEDYFGGKQTYEQLAQKYGCSKKTIQRRIDTVKSERKTTFPSVVNVLMDTTYFGRKFGVMVFKDSCTGMILSQNCQ
;
A
#
# COMPACT_ATOMS: atom_id res chain seq x y z
N MET A 1 -22.28 4.13 -28.61
CA MET A 1 -21.61 4.99 -27.60
C MET A 1 -20.26 5.44 -28.14
N GLY A 2 -19.98 6.74 -28.20
CA GLY A 2 -18.74 7.28 -28.74
C GLY A 2 -17.60 7.22 -27.72
N ILE A 3 -16.47 6.60 -28.08
CA ILE A 3 -15.28 6.54 -27.22
C ILE A 3 -14.45 7.81 -27.43
N GLN A 4 -14.11 8.53 -26.35
CA GLN A 4 -13.26 9.72 -26.41
C GLN A 4 -11.85 9.36 -26.88
N ARG A 5 -11.36 10.07 -27.90
CA ARG A 5 -10.03 9.91 -28.49
C ARG A 5 -9.26 11.20 -28.36
N TYR A 6 -8.01 11.11 -27.90
CA TYR A 6 -7.11 12.24 -27.73
C TYR A 6 -6.14 12.28 -28.91
N LYS A 7 -5.83 13.47 -29.41
CA LYS A 7 -4.85 13.69 -30.48
C LYS A 7 -3.66 14.45 -29.91
N CYS A 8 -2.46 13.91 -30.08
CA CYS A 8 -1.23 14.63 -29.75
C CYS A 8 -1.06 15.82 -30.71
N ALA A 9 -0.87 17.02 -30.17
CA ALA A 9 -0.67 18.23 -30.97
C ALA A 9 0.67 18.22 -31.73
N SER A 10 1.75 17.69 -31.13
CA SER A 10 3.07 17.67 -31.77
C SER A 10 3.24 16.62 -32.87
N CYS A 11 2.65 15.43 -32.73
CA CYS A 11 2.90 14.32 -33.67
C CYS A 11 1.64 13.76 -34.35
N GLY A 12 0.47 14.31 -34.07
CA GLY A 12 -0.80 13.92 -34.70
C GLY A 12 -1.34 12.53 -34.34
N LYS A 13 -0.58 11.72 -33.59
CA LYS A 13 -1.01 10.39 -33.16
C LYS A 13 -2.26 10.48 -32.29
N ARG A 14 -3.20 9.57 -32.55
CA ARG A 14 -4.46 9.44 -31.81
C ARG A 14 -4.36 8.27 -30.84
N PHE A 15 -4.74 8.51 -29.59
CA PHE A 15 -4.76 7.49 -28.55
C PHE A 15 -6.07 7.54 -27.78
N LYS A 16 -6.45 6.41 -27.19
CA LYS A 16 -7.52 6.35 -26.21
C LYS A 16 -6.94 6.76 -24.86
N GLY A 17 -7.71 7.51 -24.06
CA GLY A 17 -7.37 7.69 -22.65
C GLY A 17 -7.56 6.34 -21.98
N GLY A 18 -6.49 5.56 -21.85
CA GLY A 18 -6.56 4.18 -21.36
C GLY A 18 -7.13 4.11 -19.94
N ASP A 19 -7.55 2.92 -19.54
CA ASP A 19 -8.05 2.69 -18.18
C ASP A 19 -6.95 2.98 -17.17
N ARG A 20 -7.24 3.95 -16.28
CA ARG A 20 -6.34 4.26 -15.19
C ARG A 20 -6.47 3.15 -14.14
N LEU A 21 -5.41 2.38 -14.01
CA LEU A 21 -5.25 1.40 -12.93
C LEU A 21 -5.43 2.08 -11.56
N ASN A 22 -6.30 1.50 -10.74
CA ASN A 22 -6.66 2.00 -9.42
C ASN A 22 -5.61 1.56 -8.38
N SER A 23 -4.93 2.53 -7.76
CA SER A 23 -3.90 2.26 -6.74
C SER A 23 -4.44 1.54 -5.51
N GLN A 24 -5.68 1.84 -5.08
CA GLN A 24 -6.30 1.22 -3.90
C GLN A 24 -6.52 -0.27 -4.11
N LYS A 25 -7.01 -0.66 -5.30
CA LYS A 25 -7.23 -2.05 -5.65
C LYS A 25 -5.92 -2.84 -5.73
N ILE A 26 -4.87 -2.22 -6.27
CA ILE A 26 -3.52 -2.83 -6.31
C ILE A 26 -2.98 -3.01 -4.89
N TRP A 27 -3.21 -2.06 -3.99
CA TRP A 27 -2.84 -2.16 -2.58
C TRP A 27 -3.59 -3.30 -1.87
N GLU A 28 -4.90 -3.44 -2.08
CA GLU A 28 -5.71 -4.51 -1.51
C GLU A 28 -5.26 -5.90 -2.00
N ASP A 29 -4.99 -6.03 -3.30
CA ASP A 29 -4.46 -7.27 -3.88
C ASP A 29 -3.07 -7.62 -3.32
N TYR A 30 -2.22 -6.62 -3.08
CA TYR A 30 -0.91 -6.80 -2.47
C TYR A 30 -1.01 -7.22 -1.00
N PHE A 31 -1.73 -6.44 -0.19
CA PHE A 31 -1.82 -6.61 1.26
C PHE A 31 -2.72 -7.78 1.66
N GLY A 32 -3.94 -7.82 1.15
CA GLY A 32 -4.93 -8.86 1.46
C GLY A 32 -4.72 -10.14 0.65
N GLY A 33 -4.41 -10.00 -0.64
CA GLY A 33 -4.18 -11.13 -1.55
C GLY A 33 -2.79 -11.75 -1.47
N LYS A 34 -1.85 -11.14 -0.71
CA LYS A 34 -0.44 -11.57 -0.56
C LYS A 34 0.27 -11.79 -1.90
N GLN A 35 -0.13 -11.04 -2.94
CA GLN A 35 0.42 -11.19 -4.28
C GLN A 35 1.79 -10.51 -4.39
N THR A 36 2.72 -11.15 -5.10
CA THR A 36 4.04 -10.54 -5.35
C THR A 36 3.95 -9.45 -6.41
N TYR A 37 4.96 -8.56 -6.46
CA TYR A 37 5.04 -7.54 -7.52
C TYR A 37 5.06 -8.12 -8.93
N GLU A 38 5.60 -9.34 -9.10
CA GLU A 38 5.59 -10.07 -10.37
C GLU A 38 4.20 -10.51 -10.78
N GLN A 39 3.46 -11.11 -9.84
CA GLN A 39 2.09 -11.56 -10.08
C GLN A 39 1.18 -10.37 -10.38
N LEU A 40 1.34 -9.26 -9.66
CA LEU A 40 0.61 -8.02 -9.90
C LEU A 40 0.97 -7.39 -11.25
N ALA A 41 2.25 -7.39 -11.61
CA ALA A 41 2.71 -6.88 -12.91
C ALA A 41 2.09 -7.66 -14.08
N GLN A 42 2.03 -8.99 -13.96
CA GLN A 42 1.38 -9.86 -14.95
C GLN A 42 -0.14 -9.63 -14.99
N LYS A 43 -0.80 -9.59 -13.83
CA LYS A 43 -2.25 -9.38 -13.70
C LYS A 43 -2.72 -8.06 -14.31
N TYR A 44 -1.95 -6.99 -14.11
CA TYR A 44 -2.30 -5.64 -14.55
C TYR A 44 -1.60 -5.21 -15.85
N GLY A 45 -0.84 -6.11 -16.49
CA GLY A 45 -0.15 -5.86 -17.76
C GLY A 45 0.82 -4.68 -17.71
N CYS A 46 1.53 -4.48 -16.60
CA CYS A 46 2.43 -3.34 -16.41
C CYS A 46 3.77 -3.74 -15.78
N SER A 47 4.74 -2.83 -15.75
CA SER A 47 6.05 -3.11 -15.17
C SER A 47 5.99 -3.25 -13.65
N LYS A 48 6.91 -4.03 -13.06
CA LYS A 48 7.06 -4.12 -11.58
C LYS A 48 7.25 -2.74 -10.94
N LYS A 49 8.01 -1.85 -11.59
CA LYS A 49 8.21 -0.45 -11.14
C LYS A 49 6.91 0.34 -11.08
N THR A 50 5.98 0.09 -12.00
CA THR A 50 4.65 0.73 -12.01
C THR A 50 3.80 0.27 -10.82
N ILE A 51 3.84 -1.02 -10.50
CA ILE A 51 3.16 -1.58 -9.31
C ILE A 51 3.73 -0.96 -8.04
N GLN A 52 5.06 -0.97 -7.90
CA GLN A 52 5.74 -0.41 -6.73
C GLN A 52 5.35 1.06 -6.50
N ARG A 53 5.46 1.92 -7.52
CA ARG A 53 5.07 3.34 -7.42
C ARG A 53 3.63 3.53 -6.97
N ARG A 54 2.71 2.66 -7.42
CA ARG A 54 1.29 2.76 -7.03
C ARG A 54 1.06 2.36 -5.59
N ILE A 55 1.73 1.31 -5.13
CA ILE A 55 1.70 0.87 -3.73
C ILE A 55 2.24 1.99 -2.84
N ASP A 56 3.39 2.58 -3.21
CA ASP A 56 4.00 3.69 -2.47
C ASP A 56 3.13 4.96 -2.42
N THR A 57 2.21 5.13 -3.37
CA THR A 57 1.29 6.27 -3.40
C THR A 57 0.18 6.15 -2.34
N VAL A 58 -0.14 4.94 -1.90
CA VAL A 58 -1.19 4.72 -0.90
C VAL A 58 -0.65 5.08 0.48
N LYS A 59 -1.08 6.22 1.01
CA LYS A 59 -0.76 6.63 2.37
C LYS A 59 -1.64 5.85 3.35
N SER A 60 -1.01 5.16 4.29
CA SER A 60 -1.69 4.55 5.42
C SER A 60 -1.82 5.56 6.56
N GLU A 61 -3.04 6.00 6.84
CA GLU A 61 -3.31 6.81 8.02
C GLU A 61 -3.35 5.92 9.27
N ARG A 62 -2.43 6.17 10.21
CA ARG A 62 -2.47 5.52 11.53
C ARG A 62 -3.45 6.28 12.41
N LYS A 63 -4.59 5.66 12.70
CA LYS A 63 -5.47 6.13 13.78
C LYS A 63 -4.96 5.55 15.09
N THR A 64 -4.30 6.37 15.90
CA THR A 64 -3.99 6.03 17.28
C THR A 64 -5.02 6.69 18.19
N THR A 65 -5.63 5.91 19.05
CA THR A 65 -6.48 6.40 20.14
C THR A 65 -5.83 5.90 21.42
N PHE A 66 -5.58 6.81 22.36
CA PHE A 66 -4.93 6.49 23.62
C PHE A 66 -5.95 6.55 24.74
N PRO A 67 -6.27 5.43 25.39
CA PRO A 67 -7.06 5.42 26.62
C PRO A 67 -6.30 6.13 27.75
N SER A 68 -7.02 6.63 28.77
CA SER A 68 -6.41 7.26 29.94
C SER A 68 -5.60 6.30 30.81
N VAL A 69 -5.99 5.02 30.83
CA VAL A 69 -5.31 3.94 31.55
C VAL A 69 -5.26 2.71 30.64
N VAL A 70 -4.09 2.06 30.53
CA VAL A 70 -3.87 0.91 29.66
C VAL A 70 -2.95 -0.11 30.31
N ASN A 71 -3.18 -1.40 30.00
CA ASN A 71 -2.27 -2.49 30.36
C ASN A 71 -1.39 -2.81 29.15
N VAL A 72 -0.13 -2.39 29.17
CA VAL A 72 0.74 -2.43 27.99
C VAL A 72 1.44 -3.78 27.87
N LEU A 73 1.24 -4.45 26.73
CA LEU A 73 2.05 -5.55 26.24
C LEU A 73 3.06 -5.01 25.21
N MET A 74 4.31 -5.44 25.33
CA MET A 74 5.41 -5.00 24.48
C MET A 74 6.05 -6.20 23.79
N ASP A 75 5.92 -6.27 22.48
CA ASP A 75 6.53 -7.33 21.66
C ASP A 75 7.51 -6.71 20.68
N THR A 76 8.70 -7.31 20.53
CA THR A 76 9.71 -6.86 19.57
C THR A 76 10.05 -7.97 18.60
N THR A 77 9.89 -7.71 17.30
CA THR A 77 10.26 -8.63 16.22
C THR A 77 11.43 -8.05 15.44
N TYR A 78 12.51 -8.81 15.36
CA TYR A 78 13.70 -8.44 14.59
C TYR A 78 13.69 -9.08 13.20
N PHE A 79 14.06 -8.31 12.18
CA PHE A 79 14.30 -8.78 10.82
C PHE A 79 15.78 -8.60 10.48
N GLY A 80 16.55 -9.67 10.70
CA GLY A 80 18.00 -9.61 10.60
C GLY A 80 18.62 -8.85 11.78
N ARG A 81 19.80 -8.26 11.55
CA ARG A 81 20.62 -7.66 12.63
C ARG A 81 20.42 -6.15 12.80
N LYS A 82 19.77 -5.49 11.85
CA LYS A 82 19.74 -4.02 11.74
C LYS A 82 18.34 -3.43 11.75
N PHE A 83 17.30 -4.25 11.75
CA PHE A 83 15.93 -3.78 11.66
C PHE A 83 15.08 -4.52 12.68
N GLY A 84 14.37 -3.76 13.51
CA GLY A 84 13.44 -4.28 14.50
C GLY A 84 12.16 -3.46 14.54
N VAL A 85 11.05 -4.14 14.77
CA VAL A 85 9.76 -3.50 15.03
C VAL A 85 9.32 -3.86 16.44
N MET A 86 9.17 -2.84 17.27
CA MET A 86 8.57 -2.95 18.60
C MET A 86 7.13 -2.47 18.54
N VAL A 87 6.19 -3.27 19.05
CA VAL A 87 4.76 -2.96 19.06
C VAL A 87 4.27 -2.90 20.50
N PHE A 88 3.56 -1.83 20.83
CA PHE A 88 2.87 -1.65 22.10
C PHE A 88 1.38 -1.88 21.89
N LYS A 89 0.81 -2.81 22.63
CA LYS A 89 -0.59 -3.22 22.52
C LYS A 89 -1.25 -3.16 23.88
N ASP A 90 -2.48 -2.68 23.94
CA ASP A 90 -3.29 -2.83 25.14
C ASP A 90 -3.78 -4.28 25.27
N SER A 91 -3.46 -4.92 26.39
CA SER A 91 -3.83 -6.31 26.69
C SER A 91 -5.35 -6.50 26.71
N CYS A 92 -6.08 -5.50 27.22
CA CYS A 92 -7.52 -5.60 27.45
C CYS A 92 -8.33 -5.45 26.16
N THR A 93 -8.05 -4.40 25.37
CA THR A 93 -8.80 -4.12 24.13
C THR A 93 -8.18 -4.75 22.88
N GLY A 94 -6.91 -5.13 22.95
CA GLY A 94 -6.13 -5.56 21.81
C GLY A 94 -5.69 -4.44 20.87
N MET A 95 -5.93 -3.18 21.23
CA MET A 95 -5.60 -2.02 20.41
C MET A 95 -4.08 -1.79 20.34
N ILE A 96 -3.56 -1.48 19.15
CA ILE A 96 -2.17 -1.05 18.97
C ILE A 96 -2.05 0.41 19.41
N LEU A 97 -1.25 0.64 20.45
CA LEU A 97 -1.01 1.96 21.04
C LEU A 97 0.08 2.70 20.25
N SER A 98 1.20 2.02 19.97
CA SER A 98 2.31 2.59 19.22
C SER A 98 3.17 1.50 18.60
N GLN A 99 4.01 1.89 17.65
CA GLN A 99 5.02 1.01 17.06
C GLN A 99 6.29 1.81 16.77
N ASN A 100 7.43 1.28 17.18
CA ASN A 100 8.74 1.86 16.95
C ASN A 100 9.50 0.99 15.95
N CYS A 101 10.17 1.64 15.02
CA CYS A 101 10.98 1.02 14.00
C CYS A 101 12.43 1.41 14.29
N GLN A 102 13.29 0.41 14.52
CA GLN A 102 14.68 0.58 14.93
C GLN A 102 15.63 0.01 13.88
#